data_AF-A0A7C9LZC3-F1
#
_entry.id   AF-A0A7C9LZC3-F1
#
_cell.length_a   1.000
_cell.length_b   1.000
_cell.length_c   1.000
_cell.angle_alpha   90.00
_cell.angle_beta   90.00
_cell.angle_gamma   90.00
#
_symmetry.space_group_name_H-M   'P 1'
#
loop_
_entity.id
_entity.type
_entity.pdbx_description
1 polymer ?
#
loop_
_entity_poly.entity_id
_entity_poly.type
_entity_poly.pdbx_seq_one_letter_code
_entity_poly.pdbx_strand_id
1 'polypeptide(L)'
;MPHPVTIEGPRPIPTPWGPCEDCGGAHGLPLALPDGGRDMTLCPACYTWRAQAQAAEAHLTALAAPIVGAWAAYWTTAGVPLEDLAAIVNSLSGADLADEYGDAYRTRTLRALRWAHRAPAEVAPPMPALRTEVTSEDLPTLAEWRPAHPEGGIPRPFFISRDGRARTLYPTADTMTVLHADGSRTLLLTGYRGHTTGALGGPAGYQVPAELWPQVQAALNSEGEGGMG
;
A
#
# COMPACT_ATOMS: atom_id res chain seq x y z
N MET A 1 -0.83 28.46 -28.53
CA MET A 1 -1.12 27.29 -29.40
C MET A 1 -1.13 26.06 -28.50
N PRO A 2 -2.17 25.21 -28.52
CA PRO A 2 -2.14 23.97 -27.76
C PRO A 2 -1.13 23.02 -28.41
N HIS A 3 -0.08 22.65 -27.67
CA HIS A 3 0.89 21.68 -28.14
C HIS A 3 0.31 20.27 -28.03
N PRO A 4 0.53 19.40 -29.03
CA PRO A 4 0.10 18.01 -28.94
C PRO A 4 0.84 17.32 -27.79
N VAL A 5 0.07 16.82 -26.81
CA VAL A 5 0.55 15.77 -25.92
C VAL A 5 0.75 14.55 -26.82
N THR A 6 2.00 14.22 -27.14
CA THR A 6 2.30 12.94 -27.76
C THR A 6 2.09 11.86 -26.72
N ILE A 7 0.86 11.37 -26.60
CA ILE A 7 0.58 10.08 -26.00
C ILE A 7 1.17 9.10 -27.01
N GLU A 8 2.35 8.56 -26.75
CA GLU A 8 2.80 7.36 -27.45
C GLU A 8 1.63 6.38 -27.46
N GLY A 9 1.20 5.98 -28.67
CA GLY A 9 -0.06 5.26 -28.90
C GLY A 9 -0.25 4.11 -27.91
N PRO A 10 -1.51 3.71 -27.61
CA PRO A 10 -1.85 2.90 -26.44
C PRO A 10 -0.83 1.78 -26.27
N ARG A 11 0.11 1.98 -25.34
CA ARG A 11 0.99 0.90 -24.94
C ARG A 11 0.03 -0.19 -24.46
N PRO A 12 0.19 -1.45 -24.91
CA PRO A 12 -0.59 -2.54 -24.34
C PRO A 12 -0.47 -2.40 -22.84
N ILE A 13 -1.62 -2.38 -22.17
CA ILE A 13 -1.67 -2.28 -20.72
C ILE A 13 -0.67 -3.30 -20.19
N PRO A 14 0.32 -2.89 -19.36
CA PRO A 14 1.32 -3.83 -18.88
C PRO A 14 0.59 -5.02 -18.25
N THR A 15 0.80 -6.20 -18.81
CA THR A 15 0.53 -7.45 -18.11
C THR A 15 1.24 -7.31 -16.76
N PRO A 16 0.50 -7.19 -15.63
CA PRO A 16 -0.56 -8.13 -15.27
C PRO A 16 -1.94 -7.50 -15.02
N TRP A 17 -2.35 -6.43 -15.71
CA TRP A 17 -3.69 -5.87 -15.47
C TRP A 17 -4.76 -6.77 -16.11
N GLY A 18 -5.35 -7.65 -15.32
CA GLY A 18 -6.43 -8.57 -15.70
C GLY A 18 -7.81 -8.08 -15.25
N PRO A 19 -8.87 -8.86 -15.51
CA PRO A 19 -10.16 -8.60 -14.88
C PRO A 19 -10.04 -8.72 -13.35
N CYS A 20 -10.75 -7.87 -12.63
CA CYS A 20 -10.89 -7.95 -11.19
C CYS A 20 -11.55 -9.29 -10.83
N GLU A 21 -10.89 -10.10 -10.03
CA GLU A 21 -11.38 -11.42 -9.64
C GLU A 21 -12.62 -11.38 -8.74
N ASP A 22 -12.88 -10.25 -8.07
CA ASP A 22 -14.08 -10.07 -7.23
C ASP A 22 -15.29 -9.55 -8.02
N CYS A 23 -15.14 -8.44 -8.76
CA CYS A 23 -16.27 -7.76 -9.40
C CYS A 23 -16.33 -7.92 -10.93
N GLY A 24 -15.33 -8.56 -11.55
CA GLY A 24 -15.25 -8.74 -13.00
C GLY A 24 -14.85 -7.49 -13.79
N GLY A 25 -14.57 -6.35 -13.13
CA GLY A 25 -14.19 -5.10 -13.81
C GLY A 25 -12.86 -5.21 -14.56
N ALA A 26 -12.70 -4.49 -15.66
CA ALA A 26 -11.57 -4.66 -16.61
C ALA A 26 -10.18 -4.20 -16.10
N HIS A 27 -10.08 -3.65 -14.88
CA HIS A 27 -8.87 -3.01 -14.37
C HIS A 27 -8.52 -3.52 -12.97
N GLY A 28 -8.21 -4.82 -12.86
CA GLY A 28 -7.60 -5.38 -11.67
C GLY A 28 -6.09 -5.23 -11.71
N LEU A 29 -5.49 -4.86 -10.58
CA LEU A 29 -4.05 -4.81 -10.38
C LEU A 29 -3.63 -6.06 -9.60
N PRO A 30 -2.49 -6.69 -9.93
CA PRO A 30 -1.90 -7.73 -9.11
C PRO A 30 -1.47 -7.09 -7.79
N LEU A 31 -2.20 -7.38 -6.73
CA LEU A 31 -1.95 -6.81 -5.41
C LEU A 31 -1.72 -7.96 -4.44
N ALA A 32 -0.65 -7.87 -3.67
CA ALA A 32 -0.44 -8.76 -2.54
C ALA A 32 -1.59 -8.57 -1.56
N LEU A 33 -2.26 -9.66 -1.19
CA LEU A 33 -3.28 -9.62 -0.17
C LEU A 33 -2.65 -9.26 1.19
N PRO A 34 -3.36 -8.54 2.07
CA PRO A 34 -2.78 -8.07 3.34
C PRO A 34 -2.42 -9.20 4.32
N ASP A 35 -2.91 -10.44 4.10
CA ASP A 35 -2.60 -11.65 4.87
C ASP A 35 -1.39 -12.44 4.31
N GLY A 36 -0.75 -12.00 3.23
CA GLY A 36 0.29 -12.78 2.55
C GLY A 36 -0.25 -14.00 1.79
N GLY A 37 -1.55 -14.04 1.51
CA GLY A 37 -2.19 -15.02 0.65
C GLY A 37 -1.71 -14.95 -0.81
N ARG A 38 -2.35 -15.74 -1.69
CA ARG A 38 -2.02 -15.73 -3.13
C ARG A 38 -2.22 -14.33 -3.72
N ASP A 39 -1.33 -13.95 -4.63
CA ASP A 39 -1.50 -12.75 -5.44
C ASP A 39 -2.85 -12.82 -6.18
N MET A 40 -3.69 -11.81 -5.97
CA MET A 40 -4.98 -11.67 -6.64
C MET A 40 -4.98 -10.43 -7.52
N THR A 41 -5.71 -10.49 -8.63
CA THR A 41 -5.92 -9.36 -9.53
C THR A 41 -7.18 -8.61 -9.08
N LEU A 42 -7.02 -7.51 -8.33
CA LEU A 42 -8.15 -6.77 -7.74
C LEU A 42 -8.18 -5.32 -8.21
N CYS A 43 -9.37 -4.81 -8.51
CA CYS A 43 -9.51 -3.37 -8.75
C CYS A 43 -9.33 -2.59 -7.44
N PRO A 44 -8.95 -1.29 -7.50
CA PRO A 44 -8.71 -0.50 -6.29
C PRO A 44 -9.87 -0.50 -5.29
N ALA A 45 -11.13 -0.53 -5.77
CA ALA A 45 -12.31 -0.56 -4.91
C ALA A 45 -12.45 -1.90 -4.15
N CYS A 46 -12.32 -3.03 -4.86
CA CYS A 46 -12.39 -4.37 -4.25
C CYS A 46 -11.24 -4.62 -3.29
N TYR A 47 -10.02 -4.19 -3.65
CA TYR A 47 -8.88 -4.26 -2.74
C TYR A 47 -9.12 -3.44 -1.47
N THR A 48 -9.56 -2.18 -1.61
CA THR A 48 -9.83 -1.31 -0.45
C THR A 48 -10.90 -1.92 0.44
N TRP A 49 -11.98 -2.45 -0.13
CA TRP A 49 -13.03 -3.12 0.63
C TRP A 49 -12.50 -4.35 1.39
N ARG A 50 -11.73 -5.23 0.74
CA ARG A 50 -11.12 -6.41 1.38
C ARG A 50 -10.16 -6.01 2.50
N ALA A 51 -9.27 -5.05 2.24
CA ALA A 51 -8.34 -4.55 3.24
C ALA A 51 -9.06 -3.95 4.45
N GLN A 52 -10.14 -3.21 4.23
CA GLN A 52 -10.98 -2.67 5.32
C GLN A 52 -11.73 -3.78 6.08
N ALA A 53 -12.26 -4.78 5.39
CA ALA A 53 -12.94 -5.91 6.02
C ALA A 53 -11.97 -6.70 6.91
N GLN A 54 -10.77 -6.97 6.42
CA GLN A 54 -9.72 -7.65 7.18
C GLN A 54 -9.23 -6.81 8.36
N ALA A 55 -9.02 -5.50 8.17
CA ALA A 55 -8.66 -4.60 9.26
C ALA A 55 -9.77 -4.54 10.32
N ALA A 56 -11.04 -4.54 9.91
CA ALA A 56 -12.18 -4.59 10.81
C ALA A 56 -12.23 -5.90 11.60
N GLU A 57 -11.95 -7.04 10.96
CA GLU A 57 -11.87 -8.36 11.61
C GLU A 57 -10.71 -8.42 12.62
N ALA A 58 -9.52 -7.99 12.23
CA ALA A 58 -8.35 -7.95 13.10
C ALA A 58 -8.59 -7.05 14.33
N HIS A 59 -9.19 -5.88 14.10
CA HIS A 59 -9.55 -4.96 15.18
C HIS A 59 -10.62 -5.53 16.10
N LEU A 60 -11.68 -6.15 15.55
CA LEU A 60 -12.71 -6.82 16.34
C LEU A 60 -12.10 -7.94 17.20
N THR A 61 -11.19 -8.73 16.63
CA THR A 61 -10.47 -9.80 17.33
C THR A 61 -9.66 -9.23 18.49
N ALA A 62 -8.87 -8.17 18.25
CA ALA A 62 -8.08 -7.52 19.29
C ALA A 62 -8.93 -6.98 20.45
N LEU A 63 -10.12 -6.44 20.16
CA LEU A 63 -11.04 -5.93 21.18
C LEU A 63 -11.78 -7.05 21.94
N ALA A 64 -12.27 -8.06 21.22
CA ALA A 64 -13.14 -9.08 21.79
C ALA A 64 -12.38 -10.24 22.43
N ALA A 65 -11.22 -10.63 21.90
CA ALA A 65 -10.50 -11.83 22.34
C ALA A 65 -10.16 -11.84 23.83
N PRO A 66 -9.67 -10.74 24.47
CA PRO A 66 -9.41 -10.73 25.90
C PRO A 66 -10.67 -10.95 26.75
N ILE A 67 -11.80 -10.37 26.33
CA ILE A 67 -13.09 -10.44 27.04
C ILE A 67 -13.67 -11.85 26.93
N VAL A 68 -13.72 -12.39 25.70
CA VAL A 68 -14.22 -13.75 25.44
C VAL A 68 -13.34 -14.79 26.13
N GLY A 69 -12.01 -14.61 26.11
CA GLY A 69 -11.06 -15.48 26.79
C GLY A 69 -11.25 -15.48 28.32
N ALA A 70 -11.42 -14.30 28.94
CA ALA A 70 -11.68 -14.20 30.37
C ALA A 70 -13.02 -14.85 30.78
N TRP A 71 -14.07 -14.63 29.98
CA TRP A 71 -15.36 -15.29 30.17
C TRP A 71 -15.25 -16.82 30.09
N ALA A 72 -14.55 -17.34 29.07
CA ALA A 72 -14.35 -18.78 28.91
C ALA A 72 -13.55 -19.38 30.07
N ALA A 73 -12.48 -18.72 30.51
CA ALA A 73 -11.66 -19.15 31.65
C ALA A 73 -12.47 -19.22 32.96
N TYR A 74 -13.36 -18.26 33.19
CA TYR A 74 -14.24 -18.27 34.37
C TYR A 74 -15.18 -19.48 34.37
N TRP A 75 -15.89 -19.72 33.26
CA TRP A 75 -16.90 -20.79 33.21
C TRP A 75 -16.31 -22.20 33.12
N THR A 76 -15.15 -22.34 32.50
CA THR A 76 -14.40 -23.61 32.55
C THR A 76 -13.95 -23.93 33.98
N THR A 77 -13.49 -22.93 34.73
CA THR A 77 -13.18 -23.10 36.17
C THR A 77 -14.42 -23.49 36.98
N ALA A 78 -15.60 -23.03 36.57
CA ALA A 78 -16.88 -23.40 37.16
C ALA A 78 -17.43 -24.77 36.70
N GLY A 79 -16.73 -25.49 35.83
CA GLY A 79 -17.08 -26.85 35.40
C GLY A 79 -17.88 -26.96 34.10
N VAL A 80 -18.05 -25.87 33.35
CA VAL A 80 -18.70 -25.91 32.02
C VAL A 80 -17.70 -26.37 30.94
N PRO A 81 -18.02 -27.39 30.13
CA PRO A 81 -17.16 -27.83 29.02
C PRO A 81 -16.91 -26.73 27.97
N LEU A 82 -15.73 -26.73 27.36
CA LEU A 82 -15.35 -25.73 26.36
C LEU A 82 -16.23 -25.83 25.09
N GLU A 83 -16.68 -27.04 24.75
CA GLU A 83 -17.56 -27.32 23.62
C GLU A 83 -18.92 -26.63 23.79
N ASP A 84 -19.47 -26.64 25.01
CA ASP A 84 -20.73 -25.96 25.34
C ASP A 84 -20.56 -24.44 25.29
N LEU A 85 -19.43 -23.93 25.76
CA LEU A 85 -19.10 -22.49 25.66
C LEU A 85 -18.96 -22.06 24.19
N ALA A 86 -18.33 -22.87 23.34
CA ALA A 86 -18.24 -22.61 21.90
C ALA A 86 -19.63 -22.63 21.23
N ALA A 87 -20.50 -23.56 21.60
CA ALA A 87 -21.89 -23.59 21.13
C ALA A 87 -22.67 -22.33 21.55
N ILE A 88 -22.48 -21.84 22.78
CA ILE A 88 -23.09 -20.59 23.26
C ILE A 88 -22.61 -19.38 22.44
N VAL A 89 -21.31 -19.28 22.16
CA VAL A 89 -20.75 -18.21 21.31
C VAL A 89 -21.31 -18.27 19.89
N ASN A 90 -21.43 -19.46 19.31
CA ASN A 90 -22.02 -19.66 17.98
C ASN A 90 -23.50 -19.25 17.94
N SER A 91 -24.25 -19.56 18.99
CA SER A 91 -25.66 -19.15 19.09
C SER A 91 -25.81 -17.63 19.23
N LEU A 92 -24.92 -16.98 20.00
CA LEU A 92 -24.88 -15.52 20.14
C LEU A 92 -24.59 -14.82 18.81
N SER A 93 -23.64 -15.37 18.03
CA SER A 93 -23.29 -14.86 16.70
C SER A 93 -24.28 -15.27 15.61
N GLY A 94 -25.25 -16.14 15.93
CA GLY A 94 -26.20 -16.72 14.97
C GLY A 94 -25.51 -17.56 13.90
N ALA A 95 -24.35 -18.15 14.20
CA ALA A 95 -23.61 -19.03 13.31
C ALA A 95 -24.23 -20.44 13.19
N ASP A 96 -25.13 -20.80 14.11
CA ASP A 96 -25.91 -22.04 14.14
C ASP A 96 -27.22 -21.98 13.33
N LEU A 97 -27.60 -20.79 12.85
CA LEU A 97 -28.80 -20.58 12.04
C LEU A 97 -28.56 -20.93 10.57
N ALA A 98 -29.57 -21.51 9.91
CA ALA A 98 -29.56 -21.76 8.47
C ALA A 98 -29.25 -20.47 7.68
N ASP A 99 -28.42 -20.55 6.63
CA ASP A 99 -27.79 -19.40 5.96
C ASP A 99 -28.75 -18.25 5.63
N GLU A 100 -29.92 -18.55 5.05
CA GLU A 100 -30.93 -17.54 4.68
C GLU A 100 -31.50 -16.77 5.89
N TYR A 101 -31.59 -17.40 7.06
CA TYR A 101 -32.06 -16.77 8.30
C TYR A 101 -30.90 -16.19 9.13
N GLY A 102 -29.74 -16.82 9.06
CA GLY A 102 -28.52 -16.39 9.74
C GLY A 102 -28.06 -15.01 9.28
N ASP A 103 -28.03 -14.76 7.97
CA ASP A 103 -27.59 -13.46 7.43
C ASP A 103 -28.49 -12.30 7.82
N ALA A 104 -29.81 -12.51 7.75
CA ALA A 104 -30.80 -11.52 8.16
C ALA A 104 -30.71 -11.23 9.67
N TYR A 105 -30.56 -12.27 10.48
CA TYR A 105 -30.38 -12.15 11.93
C TYR A 105 -29.10 -11.39 12.27
N ARG A 106 -27.95 -11.82 11.75
CA ARG A 106 -26.63 -11.21 11.97
C ARG A 106 -26.63 -9.73 11.58
N THR A 107 -27.17 -9.41 10.40
CA THR A 107 -27.28 -8.02 9.91
C THR A 107 -28.13 -7.16 10.84
N ARG A 108 -29.29 -7.67 11.28
CA ARG A 108 -30.18 -6.94 12.19
C ARG A 108 -29.52 -6.72 13.55
N THR A 109 -28.89 -7.75 14.11
CA THR A 109 -28.19 -7.69 15.39
C THR A 109 -27.03 -6.70 15.34
N LEU A 110 -26.19 -6.76 14.30
CA LEU A 110 -25.10 -5.79 14.11
C LEU A 110 -25.60 -4.35 13.98
N ARG A 111 -26.70 -4.13 13.24
CA ARG A 111 -27.33 -2.80 13.16
C ARG A 111 -27.77 -2.33 14.55
N ALA A 112 -28.46 -3.17 15.31
CA ALA A 112 -28.93 -2.82 16.65
C ALA A 112 -27.77 -2.46 17.59
N LEU A 113 -26.71 -3.28 17.62
CA LEU A 113 -25.51 -3.03 18.43
C LEU A 113 -24.80 -1.74 18.03
N ARG A 114 -24.68 -1.47 16.72
CA ARG A 114 -24.10 -0.21 16.20
C ARG A 114 -24.86 1.03 16.69
N TRP A 115 -26.18 0.93 16.84
CA TRP A 115 -26.99 2.04 17.35
C TRP A 115 -26.91 2.17 18.87
N ALA A 116 -26.81 1.06 19.58
CA ALA A 116 -26.73 1.03 21.04
C ALA A 116 -25.37 1.47 21.59
N HIS A 117 -24.29 1.24 20.84
CA HIS A 117 -22.92 1.49 21.27
C HIS A 117 -22.24 2.49 20.34
N ARG A 118 -21.66 3.55 20.91
CA ARG A 118 -20.83 4.49 20.15
C ARG A 118 -19.44 3.90 19.93
N ALA A 119 -18.84 4.22 18.79
CA ALA A 119 -17.44 3.92 18.55
C ALA A 119 -16.57 4.61 19.63
N PRO A 120 -15.51 3.95 20.11
CA PRO A 120 -14.51 4.59 20.98
C PRO A 120 -13.93 5.85 20.31
N ALA A 121 -13.56 6.87 21.10
CA ALA A 121 -13.06 8.14 20.57
C ALA A 121 -11.68 8.02 19.88
N GLU A 122 -10.89 7.02 20.26
CA GLU A 122 -9.58 6.69 19.67
C GLU A 122 -9.69 5.39 18.89
N VAL A 123 -10.16 5.48 17.64
CA VAL A 123 -9.97 4.40 16.67
C VAL A 123 -8.82 4.86 15.77
N ALA A 124 -7.71 4.12 15.76
CA ALA A 124 -6.65 4.34 14.79
C ALA A 124 -7.27 4.42 13.37
N PRO A 125 -6.82 5.33 12.50
CA PRO A 125 -7.39 5.43 11.17
C PRO A 125 -7.32 4.05 10.49
N PRO A 126 -8.40 3.60 9.82
CA PRO A 126 -8.31 2.39 9.01
C PRO A 126 -7.14 2.54 8.04
N MET A 127 -6.43 1.43 7.80
CA MET A 127 -5.21 1.26 7.00
C MET A 127 -4.71 2.43 6.12
N PRO A 128 -3.38 2.60 5.96
CA PRO A 128 -2.83 3.64 5.09
C PRO A 128 -3.44 3.59 3.68
N ALA A 129 -3.66 4.76 3.10
CA ALA A 129 -4.39 4.90 1.84
C ALA A 129 -3.74 4.07 0.71
N LEU A 130 -4.57 3.32 -0.04
CA LEU A 130 -4.15 2.57 -1.23
C LEU A 130 -3.55 3.46 -2.32
N ARG A 131 -3.92 4.74 -2.30
CA ARG A 131 -3.43 5.77 -3.22
C ARG A 131 -2.71 6.82 -2.40
N THR A 132 -1.47 7.09 -2.77
CA THR A 132 -0.76 8.29 -2.33
C THR A 132 -0.85 9.30 -3.45
N GLU A 133 -1.52 10.43 -3.20
CA GLU A 133 -1.43 11.57 -4.11
C GLU A 133 -0.05 12.18 -3.98
N VAL A 134 0.62 12.35 -5.12
CA VAL A 134 1.95 12.96 -5.20
C VAL A 134 1.83 14.17 -6.10
N THR A 135 1.89 15.36 -5.51
CA THR A 135 1.95 16.60 -6.28
C THR A 135 3.39 16.84 -6.72
N SER A 136 3.58 17.25 -7.96
CA SER A 136 4.89 17.63 -8.51
C SER A 136 5.62 18.65 -7.61
N GLU A 137 4.88 19.61 -7.05
CA GLU A 137 5.42 20.69 -6.21
C GLU A 137 5.90 20.21 -4.84
N ASP A 138 5.36 19.09 -4.34
CA ASP A 138 5.73 18.50 -3.05
C ASP A 138 7.01 17.67 -3.13
N LEU A 139 7.50 17.40 -4.35
CA LEU A 139 8.71 16.61 -4.57
C LEU A 139 9.97 17.45 -4.41
N PRO A 140 10.99 16.93 -3.70
CA PRO A 140 12.27 17.63 -3.57
C PRO A 140 12.92 17.82 -4.94
N THR A 141 13.39 19.04 -5.20
CA THR A 141 14.12 19.37 -6.42
C THR A 141 15.60 19.05 -6.27
N LEU A 142 16.17 18.29 -7.20
CA LEU A 142 17.62 18.08 -7.27
C LEU A 142 18.31 19.38 -7.71
N ALA A 143 19.43 19.70 -7.09
CA ALA A 143 20.19 20.93 -7.33
C ALA A 143 21.61 20.66 -7.81
N GLU A 144 22.24 19.58 -7.32
CA GLU A 144 23.63 19.28 -7.64
C GLU A 144 23.84 17.76 -7.70
N TRP A 145 24.75 17.31 -8.57
CA TRP A 145 25.28 15.95 -8.58
C TRP A 145 26.69 15.92 -7.99
N ARG A 146 26.97 14.90 -7.19
CA ARG A 146 28.28 14.65 -6.58
C ARG A 146 28.74 13.24 -6.94
N PRO A 147 29.98 13.06 -7.42
CA PRO A 147 30.54 11.74 -7.66
C PRO A 147 30.72 10.98 -6.33
N ALA A 148 30.93 9.66 -6.41
CA ALA A 148 31.33 8.87 -5.27
C ALA A 148 32.64 9.41 -4.67
N HIS A 149 32.80 9.31 -3.35
CA HIS A 149 34.03 9.67 -2.65
C HIS A 149 34.42 8.55 -1.67
N PRO A 150 34.94 7.40 -2.17
CA PRO A 150 35.18 6.21 -1.36
C PRO A 150 36.16 6.47 -0.21
N GLU A 151 37.18 7.30 -0.44
CA GLU A 151 38.17 7.70 0.56
C GLU A 151 37.56 8.49 1.74
N GLY A 152 36.38 9.06 1.53
CA GLY A 152 35.60 9.78 2.54
C GLY A 152 34.40 8.97 3.06
N GLY A 153 34.33 7.67 2.76
CA GLY A 153 33.24 6.80 3.19
C GLY A 153 31.93 6.96 2.42
N ILE A 154 31.94 7.61 1.25
CA ILE A 154 30.77 7.77 0.38
C ILE A 154 30.94 6.84 -0.83
N PRO A 155 30.43 5.60 -0.78
CA PRO A 155 30.74 4.58 -1.78
C PRO A 155 30.01 4.78 -3.12
N ARG A 156 29.09 5.75 -3.22
CA ARG A 156 28.20 5.91 -4.37
C ARG A 156 27.99 7.39 -4.71
N PRO A 157 27.74 7.74 -5.99
CA PRO A 157 27.30 9.06 -6.36
C PRO A 157 25.98 9.42 -5.65
N PHE A 158 25.79 10.71 -5.42
CA PHE A 158 24.60 11.23 -4.77
C PHE A 158 24.26 12.61 -5.33
N PHE A 159 23.05 13.06 -5.04
CA PHE A 159 22.56 14.37 -5.42
C PHE A 159 22.33 15.21 -4.16
N ILE A 160 22.49 16.52 -4.27
CA ILE A 160 22.01 17.45 -3.25
C ILE A 160 20.70 18.03 -3.74
N SER A 161 19.63 17.90 -2.95
CA SER A 161 18.37 18.60 -3.22
C SER A 161 18.44 20.06 -2.77
N ARG A 162 17.54 20.91 -3.29
CA ARG A 162 17.46 22.35 -2.96
C ARG A 162 17.26 22.63 -1.46
N ASP A 163 16.74 21.67 -0.72
CA ASP A 163 16.64 21.69 0.75
C ASP A 163 17.99 21.37 1.46
N GLY A 164 19.08 21.21 0.71
CA GLY A 164 20.42 20.91 1.21
C GLY A 164 20.66 19.44 1.58
N ARG A 165 19.69 18.55 1.38
CA ARG A 165 19.82 17.14 1.77
C ARG A 165 20.49 16.30 0.69
N ALA A 166 21.37 15.40 1.11
CA ALA A 166 21.93 14.37 0.22
C ALA A 166 20.87 13.31 -0.10
N ARG A 167 20.75 12.95 -1.39
CA ARG A 167 19.78 12.03 -1.96
C ARG A 167 20.51 11.02 -2.82
N THR A 168 20.28 9.73 -2.57
CA THR A 168 20.82 8.67 -3.42
C THR A 168 19.68 8.06 -4.20
N LEU A 169 19.86 7.93 -5.51
CA LEU A 169 18.96 7.14 -6.36
C LEU A 169 19.42 5.69 -6.31
N TYR A 170 18.49 4.78 -6.05
CA TYR A 170 18.80 3.36 -6.10
C TYR A 170 18.99 2.93 -7.56
N PRO A 171 20.09 2.23 -7.88
CA PRO A 171 20.27 1.68 -9.22
C PRO A 171 19.15 0.70 -9.55
N THR A 172 18.70 0.63 -10.80
CA THR A 172 17.59 -0.25 -11.24
C THR A 172 16.25 -0.01 -10.53
N ALA A 173 16.04 1.19 -9.98
CA ALA A 173 14.72 1.57 -9.47
C ALA A 173 13.71 1.62 -10.62
N ASP A 174 12.51 1.09 -10.39
CA ASP A 174 11.40 1.25 -11.33
C ASP A 174 10.88 2.68 -11.19
N THR A 175 10.79 3.40 -12.31
CA THR A 175 10.42 4.82 -12.30
C THR A 175 9.41 5.18 -13.37
N MET A 176 8.59 6.18 -13.07
CA MET A 176 7.76 6.89 -14.04
C MET A 176 8.28 8.32 -14.19
N THR A 177 8.51 8.77 -15.42
CA THR A 177 9.06 10.11 -15.69
C THR A 177 8.10 10.93 -16.53
N VAL A 178 7.83 12.17 -16.11
CA VAL A 178 7.04 13.15 -16.87
C VAL A 178 7.96 14.28 -17.31
N LEU A 179 8.06 14.53 -18.62
CA LEU A 179 8.84 15.62 -19.20
C LEU A 179 8.01 16.91 -19.27
N HIS A 180 8.58 17.99 -18.75
CA HIS A 180 7.97 19.33 -18.76
C HIS A 180 8.47 20.18 -19.94
N ALA A 181 7.75 21.27 -20.21
CA ALA A 181 8.03 22.16 -21.34
C ALA A 181 9.40 22.85 -21.25
N ASP A 182 9.91 23.07 -20.04
CA ASP A 182 11.24 23.66 -19.77
C ASP A 182 12.38 22.62 -19.85
N GLY A 183 12.07 21.37 -20.18
CA GLY A 183 13.03 20.26 -20.22
C GLY A 183 13.30 19.61 -18.87
N SER A 184 12.77 20.16 -17.77
CA SER A 184 12.80 19.50 -16.47
C SER A 184 11.90 18.26 -16.47
N ARG A 185 12.09 17.39 -15.48
CA ARG A 185 11.35 16.13 -15.37
C ARG A 185 10.86 15.90 -13.95
N THR A 186 9.63 15.42 -13.82
CA THR A 186 9.17 14.79 -12.59
C THR A 186 9.48 13.30 -12.65
N LEU A 187 10.35 12.84 -11.74
CA LEU A 187 10.70 11.44 -11.58
C LEU A 187 9.93 10.87 -10.38
N LEU A 188 9.14 9.83 -10.60
CA LEU A 188 8.41 9.11 -9.56
C LEU A 188 9.03 7.72 -9.38
N LEU A 189 9.34 7.36 -8.14
CA LEU A 189 9.85 6.04 -7.79
C LEU A 189 8.66 5.12 -7.55
N THR A 190 8.51 4.08 -8.37
CA THR A 190 7.36 3.18 -8.31
C THR A 190 7.71 1.80 -7.74
N GLY A 191 8.99 1.46 -7.68
CA GLY A 191 9.43 0.15 -7.22
C GLY A 191 10.92 -0.09 -7.37
N TYR A 192 11.31 -1.35 -7.18
CA TYR A 192 12.68 -1.82 -7.37
C TYR A 192 12.65 -3.22 -7.99
N ARG A 193 13.31 -3.39 -9.15
CA ARG A 193 13.43 -4.67 -9.86
C ARG A 193 12.10 -5.39 -10.10
N GLY A 194 11.07 -4.65 -10.52
CA GLY A 194 9.75 -5.19 -10.82
C GLY A 194 8.85 -5.40 -9.59
N HIS A 195 9.31 -5.02 -8.40
CA HIS A 195 8.52 -5.08 -7.18
C HIS A 195 8.10 -3.68 -6.74
N THR A 196 6.79 -3.46 -6.62
CA THR A 196 6.23 -2.27 -5.97
C THR A 196 6.65 -2.30 -4.51
N THR A 197 7.59 -1.44 -4.15
CA THR A 197 8.03 -1.26 -2.77
C THR A 197 7.33 -0.03 -2.21
N GLY A 198 7.04 0.01 -0.91
CA GLY A 198 6.67 1.26 -0.24
C GLY A 198 7.78 2.31 -0.41
N ALA A 199 7.62 3.50 0.17
CA ALA A 199 8.68 4.51 0.15
C ALA A 199 10.03 3.87 0.49
N LEU A 200 11.00 3.89 -0.45
CA LEU A 200 12.32 3.25 -0.37
C LEU A 200 13.23 3.89 0.69
N GLY A 201 12.72 4.16 1.89
CA GLY A 201 13.38 4.96 2.92
C GLY A 201 13.59 6.43 2.54
N GLY A 202 12.83 6.94 1.56
CA GLY A 202 13.03 8.28 0.98
C GLY A 202 11.74 8.88 0.38
N PRO A 203 11.84 10.07 -0.24
CA PRO A 203 10.70 10.71 -0.90
C PRO A 203 10.17 9.86 -2.07
N ALA A 204 8.88 10.02 -2.40
CA ALA A 204 8.21 9.27 -3.48
C ALA A 204 8.74 9.58 -4.89
N GLY A 205 9.57 10.62 -5.02
CA GLY A 205 10.10 11.09 -6.30
C GLY A 205 10.94 12.34 -6.14
N TYR A 206 11.31 12.92 -7.28
CA TYR A 206 12.14 14.13 -7.37
C TYR A 206 11.72 15.00 -8.55
N GLN A 207 11.88 16.31 -8.41
CA GLN A 207 11.99 17.21 -9.56
C GLN A 207 13.44 17.22 -10.03
N VAL A 208 13.65 16.96 -11.32
CA VAL A 208 14.97 16.84 -11.95
C VAL A 208 15.13 17.94 -12.99
N PRO A 209 16.01 18.93 -12.75
CA PRO A 209 16.39 19.90 -13.77
C PRO A 209 16.96 19.23 -15.03
N ALA A 210 16.77 19.86 -16.19
CA ALA A 210 17.17 19.30 -17.49
C ALA A 210 18.66 18.94 -17.53
N GLU A 211 19.49 19.77 -16.91
CA GLU A 211 20.96 19.66 -16.85
C GLU A 211 21.45 18.49 -16.00
N LEU A 212 20.66 18.01 -15.03
CA LEU A 212 20.99 16.87 -14.16
C LEU A 212 20.44 15.54 -14.68
N TRP A 213 19.61 15.58 -15.73
CA TRP A 213 18.99 14.37 -16.27
C TRP A 213 20.00 13.30 -16.71
N PRO A 214 21.12 13.62 -17.40
CA PRO A 214 22.09 12.61 -17.81
C PRO A 214 22.66 11.81 -16.63
N GLN A 215 22.95 12.47 -15.51
CA GLN A 215 23.47 11.83 -14.30
C GLN A 215 22.40 11.01 -13.58
N VAL A 216 21.15 11.50 -13.55
CA VAL A 216 20.01 10.74 -13.02
C VAL A 216 19.79 9.47 -13.83
N GLN A 217 19.80 9.57 -15.17
CA GLN A 217 19.63 8.44 -16.06
C GLN A 217 20.76 7.41 -15.86
N ALA A 218 22.01 7.86 -15.77
CA ALA A 218 23.15 6.98 -15.49
C ALA A 218 23.02 6.28 -14.12
N ALA A 219 22.55 6.99 -13.09
CA ALA A 219 22.33 6.41 -11.76
C ALA A 219 21.23 5.34 -11.77
N LEU A 220 20.14 5.56 -12.51
CA LEU A 220 19.03 4.60 -12.64
C LEU A 220 19.44 3.36 -13.44
N ASN A 221 20.22 3.54 -14.52
CA ASN A 221 20.67 2.43 -15.36
C ASN A 221 21.82 1.60 -14.75
N SER A 222 22.34 1.99 -13.59
CA SER A 222 23.60 1.44 -13.04
C SER A 222 24.81 1.69 -13.96
N GLU A 223 24.72 2.66 -14.86
CA GLU A 223 25.78 3.05 -15.80
C GLU A 223 26.73 4.10 -15.19
N GLY A 224 26.40 4.63 -14.01
CA GLY A 224 27.28 5.49 -13.23
C GLY A 224 28.44 4.71 -12.63
N GLU A 225 29.58 4.70 -13.32
CA GLU A 225 30.93 4.28 -12.89
C GLU A 225 31.05 3.86 -11.42
N GLY A 226 30.78 2.58 -11.19
CA GLY A 226 30.79 1.95 -9.87
C GLY A 226 30.21 0.54 -9.91
N GLY A 227 30.39 -0.16 -11.03
CA GLY A 227 30.06 -1.58 -11.13
C GLY A 227 30.94 -2.38 -10.19
N MET A 228 30.33 -2.98 -9.18
CA MET A 228 30.86 -4.17 -8.53
C MET A 228 29.72 -5.16 -8.35
N GLY A 229 29.83 -6.28 -9.07
CA GLY A 229 29.24 -7.59 -8.71
C GLY A 229 27.77 -7.77 -8.97
#